data_AF-A0A2V6I9B8-F1
#
_entry.id   AF-A0A2V6I9B8-F1
#
_cell.length_a   1.000
_cell.length_b   1.000
_cell.length_c   1.000
_cell.angle_alpha   90.00
_cell.angle_beta   90.00
_cell.angle_gamma   90.00
#
_symmetry.space_group_name_H-M   'P 1'
#
loop_
_entity.id
_entity.type
_entity.pdbx_description
1 polymer ?
#
loop_
_entity_poly.entity_id
_entity_poly.type
_entity_poly.pdbx_seq_one_letter_code
_entity_poly.pdbx_strand_id
1 'polypeptide(L)'
;MIDYIQKGGLLMWPILACSIIAIAVFAERFFYLHRATIHVGEFLKGLSNLVQRRNFAEALHESAGTPGPVARVIHAALLRHDMSRSELREIVQEAGQLEVPKLERFLGVLATLAFLAPLLGLLGTVAGMIDAFGTIASHGGYATVTELSGGIYKSLLTTAAGLVVAAP
;
A
#
# COMPACT_ATOMS: atom_id res chain seq x y z
N MET A 1 8.35 6.86 -24.28
CA MET A 1 8.48 6.21 -22.95
C MET A 1 9.63 5.21 -22.92
N ILE A 2 9.74 4.28 -23.87
CA ILE A 2 10.85 3.32 -23.97
C ILE A 2 12.22 4.02 -24.08
N ASP A 3 12.31 5.11 -24.84
CA ASP A 3 13.54 5.93 -24.94
C ASP A 3 14.00 6.53 -23.60
N TYR A 4 13.07 6.89 -22.71
CA TYR A 4 13.42 7.41 -21.38
C TYR A 4 13.96 6.29 -20.49
N ILE A 5 13.39 5.09 -20.57
CA ILE A 5 13.84 3.91 -19.82
C ILE A 5 15.25 3.49 -20.28
N GLN A 6 15.51 3.50 -21.59
CA GLN A 6 16.83 3.19 -22.12
C GLN A 6 17.87 4.23 -21.72
N LYS A 7 17.51 5.52 -21.68
CA LYS A 7 18.40 6.61 -21.26
C LYS A 7 18.67 6.67 -19.76
N GLY A 8 17.76 6.18 -18.92
CA GLY A 8 17.96 6.09 -17.46
C GLY A 8 18.83 4.90 -17.01
N GLY A 9 19.24 4.03 -17.94
CA GLY A 9 20.13 2.91 -17.66
C GLY A 9 19.51 1.77 -16.85
N LEU A 10 20.35 0.87 -16.34
CA LEU A 10 19.93 -0.39 -15.70
C LEU A 10 18.97 -0.17 -14.52
N LEU A 11 19.14 0.91 -13.76
CA LEU A 11 18.37 1.20 -12.54
C LEU A 11 16.93 1.64 -12.82
N MET A 12 16.56 1.94 -14.07
CA MET A 12 15.16 2.18 -14.42
C MET A 12 14.29 0.91 -14.35
N TRP A 13 14.86 -0.26 -14.61
CA TRP A 13 14.13 -1.54 -14.56
C TRP A 13 13.61 -1.88 -13.17
N PRO A 14 14.42 -1.84 -12.08
CA PRO A 14 13.91 -2.08 -10.74
C PRO A 14 12.93 -0.99 -10.27
N ILE A 15 13.13 0.29 -10.63
CA ILE A 15 12.17 1.36 -10.32
C ILE A 15 10.82 1.10 -11.00
N LEU A 16 10.83 0.66 -12.26
CA LEU A 16 9.61 0.29 -12.99
C LEU A 16 8.91 -0.91 -12.35
N ALA A 17 9.67 -1.93 -11.92
CA ALA A 17 9.13 -3.07 -11.19
C ALA A 17 8.45 -2.62 -9.88
N CYS A 18 9.08 -1.73 -9.11
CA CYS A 18 8.48 -1.13 -7.92
C CYS A 18 7.14 -0.42 -8.24
N SER A 19 7.07 0.32 -9.35
CA SER A 19 5.85 1.00 -9.79
C SER A 19 4.71 0.03 -10.10
N ILE A 20 5.00 -1.05 -10.85
CA ILE A 20 3.99 -2.04 -11.22
C ILE A 20 3.45 -2.74 -9.97
N ILE A 21 4.34 -3.11 -9.03
CA ILE A 21 3.94 -3.76 -7.77
C ILE A 21 3.11 -2.79 -6.92
N ALA A 22 3.53 -1.53 -6.81
CA ALA A 22 2.80 -0.50 -6.05
C ALA A 22 1.38 -0.32 -6.58
N ILE A 23 1.21 -0.18 -7.91
CA ILE A 23 -0.10 -0.03 -8.55
C ILE A 23 -0.96 -1.29 -8.35
N ALA A 24 -0.38 -2.48 -8.48
CA ALA A 24 -1.10 -3.73 -8.29
C ALA A 24 -1.63 -3.88 -6.85
N VAL A 25 -0.79 -3.58 -5.85
CA VAL A 25 -1.17 -3.60 -4.43
C VAL A 25 -2.20 -2.50 -4.14
N PHE A 26 -2.01 -1.29 -4.68
CA PHE A 26 -2.96 -0.20 -4.53
C PHE A 26 -4.34 -0.56 -5.07
N ALA A 27 -4.41 -1.13 -6.28
CA ALA A 27 -5.67 -1.56 -6.88
C ALA A 27 -6.35 -2.65 -6.04
N GLU A 28 -5.61 -3.69 -5.62
CA GLU A 28 -6.15 -4.75 -4.76
C GLU A 28 -6.73 -4.18 -3.46
N ARG A 29 -5.99 -3.30 -2.78
CA ARG A 29 -6.42 -2.64 -1.55
C ARG A 29 -7.65 -1.76 -1.78
N PHE A 30 -7.65 -0.96 -2.84
CA PHE A 30 -8.75 -0.07 -3.18
C PHE A 30 -10.05 -0.86 -3.37
N PHE A 31 -10.03 -1.94 -4.16
CA PHE A 31 -11.20 -2.80 -4.34
C PHE A 31 -11.62 -3.53 -3.06
N TYR A 32 -10.65 -4.03 -2.26
CA TYR A 32 -10.96 -4.71 -1.00
C TYR A 32 -11.62 -3.77 0.01
N LEU A 33 -11.06 -2.57 0.21
CA LEU A 33 -11.63 -1.58 1.13
C LEU A 33 -12.98 -1.07 0.64
N HIS A 34 -13.11 -0.78 -0.66
CA HIS A 34 -14.37 -0.33 -1.25
C HIS A 34 -15.47 -1.40 -1.16
N ARG A 35 -15.13 -2.69 -1.25
CA ARG A 35 -16.10 -3.77 -1.03
C ARG A 35 -16.44 -3.97 0.45
N ALA A 36 -15.53 -3.60 1.35
CA ALA A 36 -15.73 -3.71 2.79
C ALA A 36 -16.49 -2.52 3.41
N THR A 37 -16.72 -1.43 2.66
CA THR A 37 -17.53 -0.31 3.14
C THR A 37 -19.00 -0.69 3.21
N ILE A 38 -19.57 -0.63 4.40
CA ILE A 38 -21.00 -0.74 4.67
C ILE A 38 -21.50 0.53 5.36
N HIS A 39 -22.81 0.77 5.32
CA HIS A 39 -23.45 1.82 6.13
C HIS A 39 -23.49 1.39 7.61
N VAL A 40 -22.33 1.47 8.28
CA VAL A 40 -22.13 0.99 9.66
C VAL A 40 -23.20 1.52 10.62
N GLY A 41 -23.59 2.78 10.48
CA GLY A 41 -24.60 3.39 11.35
C GLY A 41 -25.99 2.78 11.20
N GLU A 42 -26.42 2.47 9.98
CA GLU A 42 -27.72 1.83 9.72
C GLU A 42 -27.69 0.35 10.14
N PHE A 43 -26.61 -0.35 9.82
CA PHE A 43 -26.39 -1.74 10.21
C PHE A 43 -26.44 -1.93 11.74
N LEU A 44 -25.72 -1.10 12.50
CA LEU A 44 -25.73 -1.18 13.96
C LEU A 44 -27.09 -0.82 14.56
N LYS A 45 -27.83 0.13 13.95
CA LYS A 45 -29.21 0.45 14.37
C LYS A 45 -30.15 -0.73 14.12
N GLY A 46 -30.07 -1.38 12.95
CA GLY A 46 -30.84 -2.58 12.61
C GLY A 46 -30.62 -3.70 13.62
N LEU A 47 -29.34 -4.04 13.86
CA LEU A 47 -28.96 -5.06 14.84
C LEU A 47 -29.39 -4.70 16.27
N SER A 48 -29.26 -3.43 16.68
CA SER A 48 -29.71 -3.00 18.00
C SER A 48 -31.21 -3.24 18.21
N ASN A 49 -32.03 -2.96 17.19
CA ASN A 49 -33.47 -3.22 17.24
C ASN A 49 -33.79 -4.72 17.35
N LEU A 50 -33.07 -5.58 16.62
CA LEU A 50 -33.24 -7.04 16.71
C LEU A 50 -32.87 -7.60 18.08
N VAL A 51 -31.76 -7.12 18.65
CA VAL A 51 -31.31 -7.51 19.99
C VAL A 51 -32.29 -7.03 21.07
N GLN A 52 -32.83 -5.81 20.96
CA GLN A 52 -33.85 -5.30 21.89
C GLN A 52 -35.14 -6.13 21.86
N ARG A 53 -35.51 -6.65 20.68
CA ARG A 53 -36.65 -7.56 20.49
C ARG A 53 -36.35 -9.00 20.87
N ARG A 54 -35.13 -9.29 21.38
CA ARG A 54 -34.62 -10.64 21.70
C ARG A 54 -34.60 -11.60 20.50
N ASN A 55 -34.56 -11.08 19.27
CA ASN A 55 -34.47 -11.89 18.06
C ASN A 55 -33.01 -12.14 17.65
N PHE A 56 -32.27 -12.90 18.48
CA PHE A 56 -30.84 -13.16 18.27
C PHE A 56 -30.56 -14.02 17.03
N ALA A 57 -31.48 -14.91 16.66
CA ALA A 57 -31.34 -15.74 15.46
C ALA A 57 -31.30 -14.90 14.17
N GLU A 58 -32.20 -13.90 14.08
CA GLU A 58 -32.22 -12.97 12.94
C GLU A 58 -30.99 -12.05 12.94
N ALA A 59 -30.58 -11.54 14.10
CA ALA A 59 -29.37 -10.73 14.23
C ALA A 59 -28.09 -11.49 13.81
N LEU A 60 -28.01 -12.78 14.14
CA LEU A 60 -26.91 -13.64 13.75
C LEU A 60 -26.89 -13.86 12.23
N HIS A 61 -28.07 -14.10 11.64
CA HIS A 61 -28.20 -14.26 10.18
C HIS A 61 -27.81 -12.98 9.43
N GLU A 62 -28.30 -11.82 9.87
CA GLU A 62 -27.99 -10.52 9.24
C GLU A 62 -26.50 -10.18 9.35
N SER A 63 -25.90 -10.41 10.52
CA SER A 63 -24.46 -10.17 10.72
C SER A 63 -23.55 -11.13 9.95
N ALA A 64 -23.98 -12.38 9.72
CA ALA A 64 -23.26 -13.34 8.88
C ALA A 64 -23.35 -13.01 7.37
N GLY A 65 -24.49 -12.45 6.93
CA GLY A 65 -24.70 -12.06 5.53
C GLY A 65 -24.05 -10.73 5.13
N THR A 66 -23.68 -9.90 6.11
CA THR A 66 -23.14 -8.55 5.86
C THR A 66 -21.61 -8.59 5.70
N PRO A 67 -21.05 -8.06 4.59
CA PRO A 67 -19.61 -7.96 4.43
C PRO A 67 -19.00 -6.90 5.35
N GLY A 68 -17.71 -7.05 5.65
CA GLY A 68 -16.93 -6.02 6.34
C GLY A 68 -16.51 -6.39 7.77
N PRO A 69 -15.54 -5.66 8.33
CA PRO A 69 -14.94 -5.98 9.62
C PRO A 69 -15.94 -5.81 10.77
N VAL A 70 -16.77 -4.76 10.73
CA VAL A 70 -17.75 -4.49 11.79
C VAL A 70 -18.78 -5.62 11.91
N ALA A 71 -19.29 -6.12 10.78
CA ALA A 71 -20.22 -7.25 10.78
C ALA A 71 -19.61 -8.50 11.42
N ARG A 72 -18.34 -8.82 11.10
CA ARG A 72 -17.62 -9.96 11.69
C ARG A 72 -17.38 -9.81 13.19
N VAL A 73 -17.04 -8.61 13.65
CA VAL A 73 -16.85 -8.32 15.09
C VAL A 73 -18.16 -8.46 15.86
N ILE A 74 -19.25 -7.89 15.34
CA ILE A 74 -20.56 -7.99 15.99
C ILE A 74 -21.10 -9.43 15.95
N HIS A 75 -20.89 -10.15 14.85
CA HIS A 75 -21.25 -11.57 14.75
C HIS A 75 -20.57 -12.41 15.84
N ALA A 76 -19.28 -12.17 16.12
CA ALA A 76 -18.56 -12.85 17.22
C ALA A 76 -19.16 -12.56 18.59
N ALA A 77 -19.63 -11.32 18.83
CA ALA A 77 -20.33 -10.95 20.06
C ALA A 77 -21.73 -11.60 20.15
N LEU A 78 -22.47 -11.63 19.04
CA LEU A 78 -23.80 -12.22 18.97
C LEU A 78 -23.78 -13.75 19.19
N LEU A 79 -22.74 -14.45 18.72
CA LEU A 79 -22.56 -15.89 19.00
C LEU A 79 -22.43 -16.21 20.49
N ARG A 80 -22.06 -15.23 21.32
CA ARG A 80 -21.77 -15.40 22.75
C ARG A 80 -22.63 -14.46 23.60
N HIS A 81 -23.85 -14.15 23.13
CA HIS A 81 -24.72 -13.13 23.73
C HIS A 81 -25.11 -13.39 25.20
N ASP A 82 -25.01 -14.63 25.68
CA ASP A 82 -25.35 -15.02 27.06
C ASP A 82 -24.27 -14.69 28.08
N MET A 83 -23.08 -14.25 27.65
CA MET A 83 -21.97 -13.91 28.53
C MET A 83 -22.16 -12.54 29.20
N SER A 84 -21.40 -12.28 30.27
CA SER A 84 -21.43 -11.00 30.95
C SER A 84 -20.96 -9.86 30.03
N ARG A 85 -21.35 -8.62 30.35
CA ARG A 85 -20.95 -7.43 29.58
C ARG A 85 -19.43 -7.25 29.52
N SER A 86 -18.70 -7.65 30.56
CA SER A 86 -17.23 -7.63 30.60
C SER A 86 -16.63 -8.60 29.58
N GLU A 87 -17.12 -9.85 29.55
CA GLU A 87 -16.65 -10.88 28.62
C GLU A 87 -17.00 -10.51 27.17
N LEU A 88 -18.20 -10.01 26.91
CA LEU A 88 -18.60 -9.54 25.58
C LEU A 88 -17.71 -8.40 25.09
N ARG A 89 -17.29 -7.49 25.97
CA ARG A 89 -16.38 -6.40 25.62
C ARG A 89 -15.01 -6.95 25.22
N GLU A 90 -14.51 -7.94 25.95
CA GLU A 90 -13.24 -8.62 25.64
C GLU A 90 -13.31 -9.32 24.28
N ILE A 91 -14.40 -10.04 24.00
CA ILE A 91 -14.64 -10.71 22.70
C ILE A 91 -14.65 -9.71 21.55
N VAL A 92 -15.34 -8.58 21.71
CA VAL A 92 -15.39 -7.51 20.70
C VAL A 92 -14.00 -6.93 20.46
N GLN A 93 -13.22 -6.71 21.52
CA GLN A 93 -11.86 -6.20 21.40
C GLN A 93 -10.94 -7.21 20.69
N GLU A 94 -10.98 -8.48 21.09
CA GLU A 94 -10.19 -9.55 20.47
C GLU A 94 -10.55 -9.73 18.99
N ALA A 95 -11.85 -9.83 18.67
CA ALA A 95 -12.32 -9.93 17.30
C ALA A 95 -11.91 -8.69 16.47
N GLY A 96 -11.96 -7.50 17.06
CA GLY A 96 -11.47 -6.27 16.43
C GLY A 96 -9.97 -6.33 16.10
N GLN A 97 -9.15 -6.80 17.05
CA GLN A 97 -7.70 -6.95 16.84
C GLN A 97 -7.39 -7.98 15.74
N LEU A 98 -8.19 -9.04 15.60
CA LEU A 98 -8.02 -10.02 14.51
C LEU A 98 -8.38 -9.46 13.13
N GLU A 99 -9.17 -8.38 13.05
CA GLU A 99 -9.53 -7.73 11.79
C GLU A 99 -8.48 -6.72 11.31
N VAL A 100 -7.73 -6.08 12.23
CA VAL A 100 -6.72 -5.07 11.89
C VAL A 100 -5.67 -5.59 10.89
N PRO A 101 -5.01 -6.75 11.09
CA PRO A 101 -4.03 -7.26 10.14
C PRO A 101 -4.62 -7.58 8.75
N LYS A 102 -5.92 -7.91 8.68
CA LYS A 102 -6.60 -8.18 7.40
C LYS A 102 -6.78 -6.89 6.60
N LEU A 103 -7.12 -5.80 7.28
CA LEU A 103 -7.26 -4.48 6.70
C LEU A 103 -5.89 -3.92 6.28
N GLU A 104 -4.86 -4.11 7.11
CA GLU A 104 -3.49 -3.61 6.87
C GLU A 104 -2.66 -4.48 5.93
N ARG A 105 -3.17 -5.64 5.51
CA ARG A 105 -2.46 -6.54 4.60
C ARG A 105 -1.92 -5.76 3.38
N PHE A 106 -0.68 -6.04 3.01
CA PHE A 106 0.06 -5.36 1.92
C PHE A 106 0.37 -3.85 2.10
N LEU A 107 -0.15 -3.15 3.11
CA LEU A 107 0.24 -1.75 3.36
C LEU A 107 1.73 -1.64 3.69
N GLY A 108 2.29 -2.62 4.40
CA GLY A 108 3.74 -2.70 4.65
C GLY A 108 4.58 -2.81 3.37
N VAL A 109 4.04 -3.42 2.31
CA VAL A 109 4.73 -3.51 1.00
C VAL A 109 4.76 -2.13 0.35
N LEU A 110 3.64 -1.40 0.35
CA LEU A 110 3.59 -0.01 -0.15
C LEU A 110 4.55 0.90 0.62
N ALA A 111 4.57 0.81 1.95
CA ALA A 111 5.51 1.56 2.79
C ALA A 111 6.98 1.25 2.44
N THR A 112 7.29 -0.02 2.21
CA THR A 112 8.63 -0.44 1.81
C THR A 112 9.00 0.10 0.44
N LEU A 113 8.08 0.08 -0.53
CA LEU A 113 8.30 0.61 -1.88
C LEU A 113 8.45 2.13 -1.90
N ALA A 114 7.66 2.85 -1.09
CA ALA A 114 7.76 4.29 -0.91
C ALA A 114 9.14 4.72 -0.38
N PHE A 115 9.78 3.87 0.43
CA PHE A 115 11.15 4.09 0.89
C PHE A 115 12.22 3.63 -0.11
N LEU A 116 12.03 2.47 -0.76
CA LEU A 116 13.03 1.90 -1.67
C LEU A 116 13.13 2.64 -3.02
N ALA A 117 12.01 3.09 -3.59
CA ALA A 117 12.02 3.73 -4.91
C ALA A 117 12.86 5.03 -4.97
N PRO A 118 12.82 5.94 -3.97
CA PRO A 118 13.71 7.11 -3.93
C PRO A 118 15.18 6.73 -3.75
N LEU A 119 15.47 5.69 -2.95
CA LEU A 119 16.84 5.20 -2.78
C LEU A 119 17.42 4.63 -4.07
N LEU A 120 16.62 3.92 -4.86
CA LEU A 120 17.01 3.47 -6.20
C LEU A 120 17.25 4.66 -7.14
N GLY A 121 16.42 5.71 -7.05
CA GLY A 121 16.63 6.95 -7.80
C GLY A 121 17.94 7.66 -7.43
N LEU A 122 18.23 7.75 -6.12
CA LEU A 122 19.48 8.29 -5.59
C LEU A 122 20.68 7.46 -6.05
N LEU A 123 20.60 6.13 -6.00
CA LEU A 123 21.64 5.25 -6.55
C LEU A 123 21.87 5.52 -8.04
N GLY A 124 20.80 5.82 -8.79
CA GLY A 124 20.87 6.25 -10.18
C GLY A 124 21.68 7.53 -10.40
N THR A 125 21.56 8.50 -9.48
CA THR A 125 22.41 9.70 -9.51
C THR A 125 23.88 9.38 -9.33
N VAL A 126 24.19 8.53 -8.36
CA VAL A 126 25.57 8.15 -8.07
C VAL A 126 26.16 7.43 -9.27
N ALA A 127 25.41 6.50 -9.86
CA ALA A 127 25.83 5.78 -11.07
C ALA A 127 26.06 6.71 -12.27
N GLY A 128 25.13 7.63 -12.56
CA GLY A 128 25.30 8.55 -13.68
C GLY A 128 26.43 9.57 -13.48
N MET A 129 26.70 9.98 -12.24
CA MET A 129 27.86 10.82 -11.92
C MET A 129 29.18 10.04 -12.03
N ILE A 130 29.22 8.76 -11.64
CA ILE A 130 30.39 7.89 -11.85
C ILE A 130 30.71 7.78 -13.36
N ASP A 131 29.69 7.57 -14.20
CA ASP A 131 29.85 7.48 -15.65
C ASP A 131 30.39 8.82 -16.24
N ALA A 132 29.83 9.95 -15.78
CA ALA A 132 30.25 11.28 -16.23
C ALA A 132 31.71 11.60 -15.86
N PHE A 133 32.11 11.35 -14.60
CA PHE A 133 33.49 11.58 -14.17
C PHE A 133 34.49 10.56 -14.74
N GLY A 134 34.06 9.32 -14.99
CA GLY A 134 34.87 8.33 -15.71
C GLY A 134 35.19 8.77 -17.14
N THR A 135 34.26 9.46 -17.79
CA THR A 135 34.48 10.06 -19.11
C THR A 135 35.54 11.17 -19.06
N ILE A 136 35.52 12.03 -18.04
CA ILE A 136 36.58 13.05 -17.84
C ILE A 136 37.95 12.40 -17.64
N ALA A 137 38.01 11.36 -16.79
CA ALA A 137 39.26 10.67 -16.48
C ALA A 137 39.88 10.00 -17.72
N SER A 138 39.06 9.39 -18.57
CA SER A 138 39.52 8.73 -19.80
C SER A 138 40.00 9.71 -20.88
N HIS A 139 39.51 10.95 -20.89
CA HIS A 139 39.91 12.01 -21.83
C HIS A 139 41.02 12.92 -21.27
N GLY A 140 41.77 12.44 -20.26
CA GLY A 140 42.94 13.17 -19.73
C GLY A 140 42.58 14.43 -18.93
N GLY A 141 41.39 14.47 -18.32
CA GLY A 141 40.95 15.58 -17.47
C GLY A 141 40.12 16.65 -18.18
N TYR A 142 39.86 16.49 -19.48
CA TYR A 142 39.00 17.39 -20.26
C TYR A 142 37.81 16.62 -20.83
N ALA A 143 36.60 17.15 -20.69
CA ALA A 143 35.43 16.62 -21.38
C ALA A 143 34.52 17.77 -21.82
N THR A 144 33.88 17.60 -22.97
CA THR A 144 32.87 18.51 -23.48
C THR A 144 31.55 18.33 -22.73
N VAL A 145 30.71 19.37 -22.75
CA VAL A 145 29.35 19.31 -22.18
C VAL A 145 28.53 18.19 -22.82
N THR A 146 28.71 17.94 -24.11
CA THR A 146 28.00 16.87 -24.83
C THR A 146 28.38 15.49 -24.29
N GLU A 147 29.66 15.24 -24.01
CA GLU A 147 30.13 13.96 -23.45
C GLU A 147 29.60 13.73 -22.02
N LEU A 148 29.47 14.79 -21.23
CA LEU A 148 28.94 14.73 -19.85
C LEU A 148 27.41 14.63 -19.80
N SER A 149 26.73 15.17 -20.80
CA SER A 149 25.27 15.34 -20.81
C SER A 149 24.52 14.02 -20.62
N GLY A 150 25.06 12.91 -21.13
CA GLY A 150 24.45 11.58 -20.98
C GLY A 150 24.38 11.10 -19.53
N GLY A 151 25.49 11.19 -18.79
CA GLY A 151 25.56 10.78 -17.38
C GLY A 151 24.69 11.65 -16.48
N ILE A 152 24.71 12.98 -16.70
CA ILE A 152 23.88 13.93 -15.96
C ILE A 152 22.39 13.68 -16.23
N TYR A 153 22.02 13.49 -17.50
CA TYR A 153 20.63 13.21 -17.87
C TYR A 153 20.12 11.92 -17.23
N LYS A 154 20.93 10.85 -17.28
CA LYS A 154 20.64 9.57 -16.61
C LYS A 154 20.38 9.77 -15.11
N SER A 155 21.25 10.49 -14.41
CA SER A 155 21.13 10.79 -12.98
C SER A 155 19.81 11.51 -12.61
N LEU A 156 19.47 12.54 -13.38
CA LEU A 156 18.25 13.33 -13.12
C LEU A 156 17.00 12.50 -13.40
N LEU A 157 17.01 11.71 -14.48
CA LEU A 157 15.86 10.91 -14.88
C LEU A 157 15.56 9.79 -13.88
N THR A 158 16.59 9.08 -13.39
CA THR A 158 16.39 8.02 -12.38
C THR A 158 15.86 8.56 -11.07
N THR A 159 16.30 9.76 -10.66
CA THR A 159 15.79 10.42 -9.45
C THR A 159 14.33 10.79 -9.61
N ALA A 160 13.98 11.46 -10.70
CA ALA A 160 12.62 11.86 -10.99
C ALA A 160 11.69 10.64 -11.02
N ALA A 161 12.12 9.55 -11.65
CA ALA A 161 11.37 8.30 -11.69
C ALA A 161 11.16 7.70 -10.28
N GLY A 162 12.21 7.63 -9.46
CA GLY A 162 12.11 7.12 -8.09
C GLY A 162 11.13 7.91 -7.22
N LEU A 163 11.14 9.24 -7.35
CA LEU A 163 10.21 10.12 -6.63
C LEU A 163 8.77 10.01 -7.12
N VAL A 164 8.56 9.90 -8.43
CA VAL A 164 7.21 9.72 -9.02
C VAL A 164 6.59 8.40 -8.57
N VAL A 165 7.38 7.35 -8.40
CA VAL A 165 6.89 6.05 -7.90
C VAL A 165 6.59 6.08 -6.40
N ALA A 166 7.30 6.89 -5.63
CA ALA A 166 7.18 6.92 -4.18
C ALA A 166 6.08 7.83 -3.63
N ALA A 167 5.70 8.86 -4.38
CA ALA A 167 4.76 9.89 -3.91
C ALA A 167 3.28 9.46 -3.83
N PRO A 168 2.72 8.71 -4.80
CA PRO A 168 1.34 8.22 -4.77
C PRO A 168 1.14 7.10 -3.74
#